data_AF-A0A6I2L9Z5-F1
#
_entry.id   AF-A0A6I2L9Z5-F1
#
_cell.length_a   1.000
_cell.length_b   1.000
_cell.length_c   1.000
_cell.angle_alpha   90.00
_cell.angle_beta   90.00
_cell.angle_gamma   90.00
#
_symmetry.space_group_name_H-M   'P 1'
#
loop_
_entity.id
_entity.type
_entity.pdbx_description
1 polymer ?
#
loop_
_entity_poly.entity_id
_entity_poly.type
_entity_poly.pdbx_seq_one_letter_code
_entity_poly.pdbx_strand_id
1 'polypeptide(L)'
;MKPDSLVVFWLLRHTIHREKQARSLTIIHMPNLPNLLNRRPTARLIALGIYALSLCFTGIRETRGAEPGILILLTGPLGVLIGVFGWFANPLFGLSLLLSKRQSALSMLLAFAGLMLALFAVKLTAIPYDDGEGQFIEFGFGYYLWLTSFVAAMLAAAFESGNYLLRWWALFLADRRAAHAAPAVAGTVRAGVAHRVGRSSSAATVDTGAGHATPQQLLRPTRISRPDREQLERQRLRRLAI
;
A
#
# COMPACT_ATOMS: atom_id res chain seq x y z
N MET A 1 31.18 -50.79 -20.88
CA MET A 1 30.58 -49.43 -20.93
C MET A 1 30.34 -49.08 -22.39
N LYS A 2 29.09 -48.81 -22.78
CA LYS A 2 28.73 -48.57 -24.20
C LYS A 2 29.08 -47.13 -24.60
N PRO A 3 29.73 -46.90 -25.74
CA PRO A 3 30.19 -45.57 -26.19
C PRO A 3 29.05 -44.59 -26.50
N ASP A 4 27.80 -45.08 -26.62
CA ASP A 4 26.65 -44.28 -27.05
C ASP A 4 26.13 -43.30 -25.98
N SER A 5 26.44 -43.53 -24.69
CA SER A 5 25.98 -42.66 -23.60
C SER A 5 26.78 -41.35 -23.48
N LEU A 6 28.02 -41.32 -23.99
CA LEU A 6 28.86 -40.12 -23.95
C LEU A 6 28.41 -39.06 -24.97
N VAL A 7 27.92 -39.50 -26.14
CA VAL A 7 27.43 -38.59 -27.18
C VAL A 7 26.15 -37.90 -26.75
N VAL A 8 25.23 -38.64 -26.13
CA VAL A 8 23.97 -38.06 -25.60
C VAL A 8 24.26 -37.09 -24.46
N PHE A 9 25.19 -37.43 -23.55
CA PHE A 9 25.57 -36.54 -22.46
C PHE A 9 26.29 -35.28 -22.97
N TRP A 10 27.12 -35.41 -24.02
CA TRP A 10 27.80 -34.29 -24.66
C TRP A 10 26.81 -33.35 -25.38
N LEU A 11 25.83 -33.92 -26.10
CA LEU A 11 24.78 -33.15 -26.77
C LEU A 11 23.85 -32.44 -25.77
N LEU A 12 23.44 -33.11 -24.67
CA LEU A 12 22.64 -32.49 -23.61
C LEU A 12 23.39 -31.37 -22.88
N ARG A 13 24.69 -31.56 -22.62
CA ARG A 13 25.51 -30.53 -21.99
C ARG A 13 25.67 -29.31 -22.90
N HIS A 14 25.73 -29.52 -24.21
CA HIS A 14 25.93 -28.43 -25.17
C HIS A 14 24.65 -27.60 -25.42
N THR A 15 23.47 -28.22 -25.37
CA THR A 15 22.18 -27.50 -25.49
C THR A 15 21.87 -26.65 -24.26
N ILE A 16 22.15 -27.16 -23.05
CA ILE A 16 21.95 -26.41 -21.79
C ILE A 16 22.84 -25.16 -21.73
N HIS A 17 24.04 -25.21 -22.32
CA HIS A 17 24.95 -24.06 -22.32
C HIS A 17 24.52 -22.94 -23.28
N ARG A 18 23.84 -23.28 -24.38
CA ARG A 18 23.31 -22.31 -25.36
C ARG A 18 22.08 -21.56 -24.85
N GLU A 19 21.22 -22.20 -24.06
CA GLU A 19 20.07 -21.50 -23.44
C GLU A 19 20.52 -20.45 -22.41
N LYS A 20 21.61 -20.71 -21.67
CA LYS A 20 22.19 -19.71 -20.76
C LYS A 20 22.77 -18.51 -21.50
N GLN A 21 23.33 -18.70 -22.69
CA GLN A 21 23.84 -17.60 -23.51
C GLN A 21 22.74 -16.81 -24.23
N ALA A 22 21.67 -17.48 -24.68
CA ALA A 22 20.51 -16.80 -25.28
C ALA A 22 19.79 -15.90 -24.25
N ARG A 23 19.66 -16.34 -22.98
CA ARG A 23 19.10 -15.49 -21.91
C ARG A 23 20.01 -14.33 -21.49
N SER A 24 21.32 -14.43 -21.72
CA SER A 24 22.25 -13.31 -21.49
C SER A 24 22.25 -12.28 -22.63
N LEU A 25 21.83 -12.66 -23.84
CA LEU A 25 21.82 -11.77 -25.02
C LEU A 25 20.49 -11.04 -25.26
N THR A 26 19.40 -11.41 -24.57
CA THR A 26 18.19 -10.56 -24.46
C THR A 26 18.28 -9.54 -23.32
N ILE A 27 19.47 -9.38 -22.74
CA ILE A 27 19.86 -8.27 -21.88
C ILE A 27 20.90 -7.43 -22.66
N ILE A 28 20.57 -7.12 -23.91
CA ILE A 28 21.19 -5.98 -24.60
C ILE A 28 20.71 -4.74 -23.86
N HIS A 29 21.48 -4.38 -22.85
CA HIS A 29 21.98 -3.03 -22.63
C HIS A 29 21.13 -1.93 -23.30
N MET A 30 20.05 -1.51 -22.64
CA MET A 30 19.70 -0.09 -22.59
C MET A 30 20.34 0.50 -21.34
N PRO A 31 21.64 0.84 -21.34
CA PRO A 31 22.21 1.62 -20.25
C PRO A 31 21.63 3.04 -20.41
N ASN A 32 20.67 3.39 -19.56
CA ASN A 32 20.20 4.76 -19.23
C ASN A 32 18.72 5.11 -19.47
N LEU A 33 17.82 4.20 -19.86
CA LEU A 33 16.38 4.55 -19.78
C LEU A 33 15.85 4.77 -18.34
N PRO A 34 16.29 4.02 -17.30
CA PRO A 34 15.84 4.30 -15.92
C PRO A 34 16.49 5.54 -15.29
N ASN A 35 17.54 6.10 -15.91
CA ASN A 35 18.19 7.34 -15.45
C ASN A 35 17.57 8.63 -16.03
N LEU A 36 16.66 8.54 -17.00
CA LEU A 36 15.85 9.67 -17.47
C LEU A 36 14.52 9.81 -16.70
N LEU A 37 14.05 8.72 -16.07
CA LEU A 37 13.01 8.72 -15.02
C LEU A 37 13.57 9.08 -13.62
N ASN A 38 14.81 9.56 -13.56
CA ASN A 38 15.53 9.84 -12.32
C ASN A 38 14.97 11.09 -11.61
N ARG A 39 14.12 10.84 -10.60
CA ARG A 39 14.03 11.58 -9.33
C ARG A 39 13.82 13.10 -9.35
N ARG A 40 13.14 13.69 -10.34
CA ARG A 40 12.79 15.10 -10.21
C ARG A 40 11.52 15.24 -9.36
N PRO A 41 11.51 16.06 -8.29
CA PRO A 41 10.29 16.42 -7.54
C PRO A 41 9.27 17.21 -8.38
N THR A 42 9.42 17.21 -9.71
CA THR A 42 8.68 18.03 -10.68
C THR A 42 7.18 17.82 -10.57
N ALA A 43 6.68 16.59 -10.46
CA ALA A 43 5.24 16.36 -10.42
C ALA A 43 4.55 17.03 -9.21
N ARG A 44 5.18 16.95 -8.03
CA ARG A 44 4.69 17.65 -6.83
C ARG A 44 4.85 19.15 -6.91
N LEU A 45 5.96 19.62 -7.48
CA LEU A 45 6.18 21.04 -7.69
C LEU A 45 5.18 21.62 -8.70
N ILE A 46 4.77 20.84 -9.70
CA ILE A 46 3.70 21.20 -10.63
C ILE A 46 2.37 21.29 -9.88
N ALA A 47 2.01 20.28 -9.08
CA ALA A 47 0.79 20.34 -8.26
C ALA A 47 0.78 21.56 -7.33
N LEU A 48 1.91 21.83 -6.66
CA LEU A 48 2.07 23.01 -5.81
C LEU A 48 2.01 24.31 -6.59
N GLY A 49 2.59 24.36 -7.80
CA GLY A 49 2.55 25.52 -8.68
C GLY A 49 1.14 25.83 -9.17
N ILE A 50 0.36 24.80 -9.54
CA ILE A 50 -1.05 24.92 -9.89
C ILE A 50 -1.86 25.43 -8.69
N TYR A 51 -1.60 24.89 -7.50
CA TYR A 51 -2.23 25.36 -6.26
C TYR A 51 -1.88 26.82 -5.96
N ALA A 52 -0.60 27.21 -6.05
CA ALA A 52 -0.19 28.59 -5.83
C ALA A 52 -0.82 29.55 -6.85
N LEU A 53 -0.87 29.12 -8.12
CA LEU A 53 -1.50 29.88 -9.20
C LEU A 53 -3.00 30.05 -8.95
N SER A 54 -3.67 29.03 -8.41
CA SER A 54 -5.10 29.09 -8.09
C SER A 54 -5.44 30.21 -7.11
N LEU A 55 -4.53 30.52 -6.18
CA LEU A 55 -4.70 31.59 -5.18
C LEU A 55 -4.64 33.00 -5.78
N CYS A 56 -3.98 33.16 -6.94
CA CYS A 56 -3.87 34.44 -7.64
C CYS A 56 -5.12 34.78 -8.45
N PHE A 57 -5.98 33.81 -8.74
CA PHE A 57 -7.21 34.00 -9.52
C PHE A 57 -8.44 34.04 -8.63
N THR A 58 -9.54 34.59 -9.17
CA THR A 58 -10.85 34.58 -8.52
C THR A 58 -11.27 33.14 -8.20
N GLY A 59 -11.54 32.86 -6.92
CA GLY A 59 -12.05 31.56 -6.49
C GLY A 59 -13.57 31.53 -6.54
N ILE A 60 -14.24 32.56 -6.02
CA ILE A 60 -15.70 32.63 -5.93
C ILE A 60 -16.13 34.03 -6.35
N ARG A 61 -17.28 34.11 -7.05
CA ARG A 61 -18.00 35.36 -7.30
C ARG A 61 -19.35 35.28 -6.61
N GLU A 62 -19.69 36.38 -5.95
CA GLU A 62 -20.95 36.59 -5.26
C GLU A 62 -21.51 37.99 -5.55
N THR A 63 -22.69 38.30 -5.02
CA THR A 63 -23.38 39.58 -5.27
C THR A 63 -22.59 40.81 -4.88
N ARG A 64 -21.67 40.70 -3.92
CA ARG A 64 -20.86 41.81 -3.42
C ARG A 64 -19.52 41.97 -4.15
N GLY A 65 -19.09 40.96 -4.91
CA GLY A 65 -17.81 41.02 -5.61
C GLY A 65 -17.24 39.67 -6.01
N ALA A 66 -16.00 39.70 -6.49
CA ALA A 66 -15.22 38.53 -6.86
C ALA A 66 -14.01 38.43 -5.94
N GLU A 67 -13.92 37.34 -5.19
CA GLU A 67 -12.87 37.15 -4.20
C GLU A 67 -11.74 36.28 -4.76
N PRO A 68 -10.48 36.72 -4.69
CA PRO A 68 -9.34 35.91 -5.07
C PRO A 68 -9.15 34.74 -4.10
N GLY A 69 -8.62 33.63 -4.62
CA GLY A 69 -8.42 32.41 -3.85
C GLY A 69 -7.55 32.60 -2.59
N ILE A 70 -6.60 33.54 -2.62
CA ILE A 70 -5.77 33.86 -1.45
C ILE A 70 -6.60 34.40 -0.28
N LEU A 71 -7.59 35.26 -0.54
CA LEU A 71 -8.44 35.80 0.53
C LEU A 71 -9.33 34.69 1.09
N ILE A 72 -9.91 33.86 0.22
CA ILE A 72 -10.71 32.69 0.61
C ILE A 72 -9.89 31.72 1.47
N LEU A 73 -8.62 31.50 1.15
CA LEU A 73 -7.74 30.63 1.93
C LEU A 73 -7.48 31.18 3.35
N LEU A 74 -7.29 32.50 3.47
CA LEU A 74 -7.00 33.18 4.74
C LEU A 74 -8.24 33.32 5.63
N THR A 75 -9.41 33.55 5.04
CA THR A 75 -10.69 33.69 5.78
C THR A 75 -11.37 32.36 6.03
N GLY A 76 -11.05 31.32 5.25
CA GLY A 76 -11.67 29.99 5.35
C GLY A 76 -11.63 29.29 6.71
N PRO A 77 -10.64 29.50 7.62
CA PRO A 77 -10.71 28.97 8.98
C PRO A 77 -11.94 29.47 9.75
N LEU A 78 -12.41 30.70 9.48
CA LEU A 78 -13.64 31.23 10.08
C LEU A 78 -14.88 30.46 9.59
N GLY A 79 -14.86 30.01 8.33
CA GLY A 79 -15.88 29.13 7.76
C GLY A 79 -16.05 27.83 8.55
N VAL A 80 -14.98 27.29 9.13
CA VAL A 80 -15.04 26.07 9.95
C VAL A 80 -15.86 26.30 11.23
N LEU A 81 -15.80 27.50 11.81
CA LEU A 81 -16.57 27.86 13.02
C LEU A 81 -18.08 27.90 12.76
N ILE A 82 -18.48 28.12 11.51
CA ILE A 82 -19.88 28.15 11.06
C ILE A 82 -20.29 26.86 10.31
N GLY A 83 -19.52 25.78 10.45
CA GLY A 83 -19.85 24.46 9.90
C GLY A 83 -19.46 24.24 8.42
N VAL A 84 -18.70 25.15 7.81
CA VAL A 84 -18.17 25.00 6.45
C VAL A 84 -16.79 24.36 6.52
N PHE A 85 -16.76 23.04 6.28
CA PHE A 85 -15.54 22.24 6.42
C PHE A 85 -14.63 22.19 5.17
N GLY A 86 -14.98 22.91 4.10
CA GLY A 86 -14.23 22.91 2.84
C GLY A 86 -12.77 23.36 3.00
N TRP A 87 -12.46 24.17 4.02
CA TRP A 87 -11.10 24.64 4.30
C TRP A 87 -10.12 23.51 4.61
N PHE A 88 -10.57 22.39 5.18
CA PHE A 88 -9.73 21.24 5.49
C PHE A 88 -9.09 20.57 4.27
N ALA A 89 -9.61 20.85 3.06
CA ALA A 89 -8.98 20.42 1.83
C ALA A 89 -7.54 20.96 1.68
N ASN A 90 -7.23 22.15 2.22
CA ASN A 90 -5.90 22.77 2.10
C ASN A 90 -4.82 22.08 2.96
N PRO A 91 -5.03 21.83 4.28
CA PRO A 91 -4.12 20.98 5.06
C PRO A 91 -3.94 19.58 4.47
N LEU A 92 -5.03 18.96 3.98
CA LEU A 92 -4.96 17.64 3.34
C LEU A 92 -4.11 17.67 2.07
N PHE A 93 -4.23 18.72 1.25
CA PHE A 93 -3.36 18.94 0.10
C PHE A 93 -1.89 19.02 0.52
N GLY A 94 -1.55 19.86 1.50
CA GLY A 94 -0.18 19.99 1.99
C GLY A 94 0.39 18.66 2.52
N LEU A 95 -0.39 17.94 3.33
CA LEU A 95 0.00 16.60 3.83
C LEU A 95 0.18 15.59 2.71
N SER A 96 -0.66 15.64 1.67
CA SER A 96 -0.52 14.76 0.51
C SER A 96 0.83 14.96 -0.19
N LEU A 97 1.27 16.22 -0.38
CA LEU A 97 2.54 16.53 -1.02
C LEU A 97 3.75 16.13 -0.15
N LEU A 98 3.64 16.26 1.17
CA LEU A 98 4.69 15.87 2.11
C LEU A 98 4.90 14.34 2.14
N LEU A 99 3.80 13.58 2.11
CA LEU A 99 3.83 12.12 2.28
C LEU A 99 4.05 11.34 0.99
N SER A 100 3.94 11.96 -0.18
CA SER A 100 4.01 11.31 -1.50
C SER A 100 5.20 10.36 -1.68
N LYS A 101 6.38 10.74 -1.17
CA LYS A 101 7.64 9.99 -1.32
C LYS A 101 7.74 8.78 -0.40
N ARG A 102 7.18 8.88 0.80
CA ARG A 102 7.31 7.86 1.85
C ARG A 102 6.11 6.92 1.88
N GLN A 103 4.93 7.46 1.67
CA GLN A 103 3.64 6.78 1.83
C GLN A 103 2.69 7.20 0.70
N SER A 104 3.03 6.81 -0.53
CA SER A 104 2.29 7.16 -1.74
C SER A 104 0.79 6.81 -1.67
N ALA A 105 0.43 5.68 -1.06
CA ALA A 105 -0.97 5.28 -0.86
C ALA A 105 -1.72 6.26 0.08
N LEU A 106 -1.10 6.66 1.20
CA LEU A 106 -1.70 7.64 2.11
C LEU A 106 -1.77 9.02 1.45
N SER A 107 -0.74 9.42 0.72
CA SER A 107 -0.74 10.66 -0.06
C SER A 107 -1.90 10.70 -1.05
N MET A 108 -2.16 9.61 -1.79
CA MET A 108 -3.27 9.52 -2.72
C MET A 108 -4.62 9.60 -2.01
N LEU A 109 -4.78 8.93 -0.86
CA LEU A 109 -5.98 9.01 -0.04
C LEU A 109 -6.23 10.43 0.47
N LEU A 110 -5.20 11.13 0.93
CA LEU A 110 -5.30 12.50 1.43
C LEU A 110 -5.67 13.48 0.31
N ALA A 111 -5.04 13.37 -0.86
CA ALA A 111 -5.37 14.20 -2.01
C ALA A 111 -6.81 13.93 -2.49
N PHE A 112 -7.25 12.68 -2.49
CA PHE A 112 -8.62 12.31 -2.83
C PHE A 112 -9.63 12.86 -1.80
N ALA A 113 -9.37 12.69 -0.51
CA ALA A 113 -10.22 13.25 0.56
C ALA A 113 -10.31 14.78 0.47
N GLY A 114 -9.18 15.44 0.20
CA GLY A 114 -9.12 16.88 -0.06
C GLY A 114 -9.96 17.28 -1.27
N LEU A 115 -9.88 16.54 -2.37
CA LEU A 115 -10.71 16.77 -3.56
C LEU A 115 -12.21 16.62 -3.25
N MET A 116 -12.60 15.60 -2.49
CA MET A 116 -14.02 15.43 -2.10
C MET A 116 -14.52 16.58 -1.24
N LEU A 117 -13.71 17.08 -0.30
CA LEU A 117 -14.03 18.27 0.49
C LEU A 117 -14.11 19.53 -0.39
N ALA A 118 -13.22 19.67 -1.37
CA ALA A 118 -13.24 20.78 -2.31
C ALA A 118 -14.50 20.77 -3.21
N LEU A 119 -14.95 19.60 -3.65
CA LEU A 119 -16.20 19.43 -4.40
C LEU A 119 -17.43 19.68 -3.53
N PHE A 120 -17.34 19.45 -2.22
CA PHE A 120 -18.42 19.78 -1.30
C PHE A 120 -18.72 21.29 -1.26
N ALA A 121 -17.77 22.14 -1.65
CA ALA A 121 -17.97 23.58 -1.78
C ALA A 121 -19.08 23.96 -2.77
N VAL A 122 -19.46 23.07 -3.70
CA VAL A 122 -20.61 23.28 -4.61
C VAL A 122 -21.94 23.43 -3.86
N LYS A 123 -22.02 22.99 -2.60
CA LYS A 123 -23.19 23.19 -1.75
C LYS A 123 -23.28 24.59 -1.12
N LEU A 124 -22.30 25.46 -1.36
CA LEU A 124 -22.32 26.82 -0.85
C LEU A 124 -23.41 27.62 -1.57
N THR A 125 -24.39 28.11 -0.81
CA THR A 125 -25.51 28.91 -1.34
C THR A 125 -25.37 30.39 -1.02
N ALA A 126 -24.77 30.71 0.12
CA ALA A 126 -24.57 32.07 0.59
C ALA A 126 -23.31 32.17 1.46
N ILE A 127 -22.73 33.37 1.52
CA ILE A 127 -21.60 33.71 2.37
C ILE A 127 -22.10 34.70 3.42
N PRO A 128 -21.99 34.37 4.73
CA PRO A 128 -22.42 35.27 5.78
C PRO A 128 -21.43 36.43 5.96
N TYR A 129 -21.99 37.62 6.19
CA TYR A 129 -21.29 38.86 6.50
C TYR A 129 -21.91 39.53 7.73
N ASP A 130 -21.18 40.46 8.35
CA ASP A 130 -21.64 41.18 9.55
C ASP A 130 -22.93 42.01 9.30
N ASP A 131 -23.17 42.41 8.06
CA ASP A 131 -24.31 43.24 7.62
C ASP A 131 -25.32 42.47 6.74
N GLY A 132 -25.26 41.13 6.70
CA GLY A 132 -26.21 40.29 5.95
C GLY A 132 -25.54 39.13 5.22
N GLU A 133 -26.02 38.79 4.03
CA GLU A 133 -25.50 37.66 3.25
C GLU A 133 -25.12 38.10 1.83
N GLY A 134 -24.01 37.56 1.32
CA GLY A 134 -23.65 37.58 -0.09
C GLY A 134 -24.22 36.33 -0.76
N GLN A 135 -24.98 36.48 -1.85
CA GLN A 135 -25.48 35.32 -2.58
C GLN A 135 -24.40 34.81 -3.53
N PHE A 136 -24.17 33.50 -3.48
CA PHE A 136 -23.25 32.84 -4.40
C PHE A 136 -23.76 32.96 -5.84
N ILE A 137 -22.87 33.35 -6.76
CA ILE A 137 -23.19 33.45 -8.20
C ILE A 137 -22.50 32.32 -8.95
N GLU A 138 -21.17 32.24 -8.86
CA GLU A 138 -20.38 31.28 -9.65
C GLU A 138 -19.01 31.00 -9.04
N PHE A 139 -18.42 29.87 -9.46
CA PHE A 139 -17.02 29.56 -9.20
C PHE A 139 -16.12 30.21 -10.24
N GLY A 140 -15.07 30.90 -9.78
CA GLY A 140 -14.08 31.52 -10.64
C GLY A 140 -13.00 30.53 -11.12
N PHE A 141 -12.13 31.01 -12.01
CA PHE A 141 -11.05 30.20 -12.58
C PHE A 141 -10.10 29.61 -11.53
N GLY A 142 -9.84 30.34 -10.44
CA GLY A 142 -9.04 29.89 -9.31
C GLY A 142 -9.60 28.63 -8.65
N TYR A 143 -10.93 28.48 -8.57
CA TYR A 143 -11.53 27.26 -8.01
C TYR A 143 -11.22 26.02 -8.86
N TYR A 144 -11.31 26.12 -10.18
CA TYR A 144 -11.00 24.99 -11.07
C TYR A 144 -9.51 24.62 -11.07
N LEU A 145 -8.62 25.62 -11.00
CA LEU A 145 -7.19 25.39 -10.80
C LEU A 145 -6.92 24.68 -9.47
N TRP A 146 -7.62 25.10 -8.41
CA TRP A 146 -7.51 24.46 -7.10
C TRP A 146 -7.94 22.99 -7.14
N LEU A 147 -9.08 22.64 -7.76
CA LEU A 147 -9.48 21.25 -7.99
C LEU A 147 -8.43 20.46 -8.79
N THR A 148 -7.89 21.07 -9.83
CA THR A 148 -6.86 20.46 -10.69
C THR A 148 -5.58 20.16 -9.92
N SER A 149 -5.22 20.97 -8.93
CA SER A 149 -4.05 20.72 -8.09
C SER A 149 -4.16 19.40 -7.30
N PHE A 150 -5.35 19.03 -6.80
CA PHE A 150 -5.55 17.75 -6.13
C PHE A 150 -5.36 16.57 -7.07
N VAL A 151 -5.90 16.67 -8.29
CA VAL A 151 -5.70 15.66 -9.33
C VAL A 151 -4.20 15.54 -9.67
N ALA A 152 -3.50 16.66 -9.82
CA ALA A 152 -2.06 16.67 -10.05
C ALA A 152 -1.28 16.06 -8.87
N ALA A 153 -1.70 16.29 -7.62
CA ALA A 153 -1.09 15.67 -6.44
C ALA A 153 -1.33 14.15 -6.40
N MET A 154 -2.52 13.67 -6.77
CA MET A 154 -2.79 12.23 -6.92
C MET A 154 -1.90 11.59 -7.99
N LEU A 155 -1.76 12.24 -9.14
CA LEU A 155 -0.87 11.78 -10.21
C LEU A 155 0.59 11.79 -9.76
N ALA A 156 1.04 12.83 -9.06
CA ALA A 156 2.37 12.90 -8.49
C ALA A 156 2.63 11.75 -7.51
N ALA A 157 1.68 11.46 -6.63
CA ALA A 157 1.77 10.32 -5.72
C ALA A 157 1.84 8.99 -6.49
N ALA A 158 1.04 8.81 -7.55
CA ALA A 158 1.05 7.61 -8.38
C ALA A 158 2.38 7.41 -9.11
N PHE A 159 2.98 8.47 -9.68
CA PHE A 159 4.28 8.41 -10.34
C PHE A 159 5.42 8.13 -9.36
N GLU A 160 5.42 8.75 -8.19
CA GLU A 160 6.41 8.50 -7.14
C GLU A 160 6.29 7.09 -6.54
N SER A 161 5.09 6.52 -6.62
CA SER A 161 4.84 5.15 -6.23
C SER A 161 5.58 4.15 -7.13
N GLY A 162 5.84 4.45 -8.40
CA GLY A 162 6.63 3.61 -9.30
C GLY A 162 6.12 2.19 -9.59
N ASN A 163 5.14 1.63 -8.85
CA ASN A 163 4.47 0.35 -9.08
C ASN A 163 3.40 -0.02 -8.01
N TYR A 164 2.85 0.91 -7.21
CA TYR A 164 1.90 0.50 -6.15
C TYR A 164 0.53 0.12 -6.68
N LEU A 165 0.05 0.69 -7.79
CA LEU A 165 -1.24 0.27 -8.38
C LEU A 165 -1.16 -1.16 -8.92
N LEU A 166 -0.09 -1.51 -9.64
CA LEU A 166 0.16 -2.90 -10.07
C LEU A 166 0.35 -3.84 -8.88
N ARG A 167 1.02 -3.39 -7.81
CA ARG A 167 1.27 -4.21 -6.63
C ARG A 167 0.02 -4.41 -5.78
N TRP A 168 -0.81 -3.38 -5.62
CA TRP A 168 -2.14 -3.47 -5.00
C TRP A 168 -3.09 -4.33 -5.82
N TRP A 169 -3.11 -4.16 -7.15
CA TRP A 169 -3.91 -4.99 -8.03
C TRP A 169 -3.43 -6.45 -7.98
N ALA A 170 -2.11 -6.69 -7.98
CA ALA A 170 -1.54 -8.03 -7.84
C ALA A 170 -1.89 -8.67 -6.48
N LEU A 171 -1.83 -7.91 -5.38
CA LEU A 171 -2.22 -8.39 -4.05
C LEU A 171 -3.73 -8.66 -3.97
N PHE A 172 -4.56 -7.79 -4.54
CA PHE A 172 -6.00 -7.98 -4.61
C PHE A 172 -6.39 -9.21 -5.44
N LEU A 173 -5.73 -9.43 -6.59
CA LEU A 173 -5.91 -10.63 -7.40
C LEU A 173 -5.39 -11.88 -6.69
N ALA A 174 -4.29 -11.79 -5.95
CA ALA A 174 -3.76 -12.90 -5.16
C ALA A 174 -4.72 -13.31 -4.03
N ASP A 175 -5.32 -12.33 -3.35
CA ASP A 175 -6.32 -12.56 -2.30
C ASP A 175 -7.59 -13.22 -2.85
N ARG A 176 -8.09 -12.76 -4.01
CA ARG A 176 -9.22 -13.43 -4.68
C ARG A 176 -8.90 -14.85 -5.14
N ARG A 177 -7.67 -15.11 -5.61
CA ARG A 177 -7.23 -16.48 -5.95
C ARG A 177 -7.16 -17.37 -4.71
N ALA A 178 -6.72 -16.86 -3.57
CA ALA A 178 -6.72 -17.60 -2.31
C ALA A 178 -8.15 -17.94 -1.84
N ALA A 179 -9.09 -17.00 -1.97
CA ALA A 179 -10.50 -17.23 -1.67
C ALA A 179 -11.15 -18.28 -2.58
N HIS A 180 -10.74 -18.36 -3.86
CA HIS A 180 -11.23 -19.38 -4.81
C HIS A 180 -10.44 -20.71 -4.78
N ALA A 181 -9.23 -20.74 -4.24
CA ALA A 181 -8.44 -21.96 -4.03
C ALA A 181 -8.81 -22.71 -2.74
N ALA A 182 -9.68 -22.12 -1.90
CA ALA A 182 -10.26 -22.76 -0.74
C ALA A 182 -11.58 -23.53 -1.06
N PRO A 183 -11.55 -24.56 -1.93
CA PRO A 183 -12.46 -25.67 -1.71
C PRO A 183 -11.81 -27.04 -2.04
N ALA A 184 -11.81 -27.98 -1.08
CA ALA A 184 -11.95 -29.45 -1.29
C ALA A 184 -11.40 -30.34 -0.14
N VAL A 185 -10.66 -29.83 0.85
CA VAL A 185 -9.99 -30.71 1.84
C VAL A 185 -10.89 -31.06 3.05
N ALA A 186 -12.03 -30.39 3.23
CA ALA A 186 -12.94 -30.68 4.35
C ALA A 186 -13.84 -31.92 4.16
N GLY A 187 -13.76 -32.61 3.01
CA GLY A 187 -14.68 -33.71 2.67
C GLY A 187 -14.16 -35.14 2.87
N THR A 188 -12.85 -35.37 3.01
CA THR A 188 -12.26 -36.71 2.82
C THR A 188 -11.91 -37.50 4.09
N VAL A 189 -12.13 -36.97 5.30
CA VAL A 189 -11.72 -37.67 6.55
C VAL A 189 -12.87 -38.44 7.24
N ARG A 190 -14.13 -38.35 6.78
CA ARG A 190 -15.28 -38.96 7.49
C ARG A 190 -15.78 -40.32 6.98
N ALA A 191 -15.04 -41.03 6.13
CA ALA A 191 -15.49 -42.30 5.54
C ALA A 191 -14.69 -43.56 5.97
N GLY A 192 -13.74 -43.47 6.90
CA GLY A 192 -12.82 -44.59 7.21
C GLY A 192 -12.95 -45.28 8.58
N VAL A 193 -13.75 -44.76 9.52
CA VAL A 193 -13.69 -45.20 10.95
C VAL A 193 -15.01 -45.81 11.44
N ALA A 194 -15.71 -46.55 10.58
CA ALA A 194 -16.95 -47.24 10.95
C ALA A 194 -16.93 -48.71 10.50
N HIS A 195 -15.85 -49.46 10.78
CA HIS A 195 -15.92 -50.92 10.64
C HIS A 195 -14.84 -51.69 11.44
N ARG A 196 -14.72 -51.49 12.76
CA ARG A 196 -14.04 -52.48 13.61
C ARG A 196 -14.46 -52.39 15.08
N VAL A 197 -15.69 -52.78 15.37
CA VAL A 197 -16.12 -53.18 16.73
C VAL A 197 -16.72 -54.57 16.62
N GLY A 198 -16.05 -55.56 17.20
CA GLY A 198 -16.58 -56.90 17.31
C GLY A 198 -15.53 -57.92 17.75
N ARG A 199 -15.77 -58.50 18.94
CA ARG A 199 -15.14 -59.69 19.55
C ARG A 199 -13.71 -59.53 20.08
N SER A 200 -13.33 -60.10 21.21
CA SER A 200 -13.98 -60.67 22.41
C SER A 200 -12.84 -61.15 23.29
N SER A 201 -12.94 -60.87 24.59
CA SER A 201 -12.58 -61.72 25.73
C SER A 201 -11.55 -62.85 25.56
N SER A 202 -10.50 -62.82 26.38
CA SER A 202 -10.27 -63.80 27.47
C SER A 202 -8.80 -64.23 27.63
N ALA A 203 -8.32 -64.01 28.86
CA ALA A 203 -7.46 -64.86 29.68
C ALA A 203 -6.04 -65.30 29.24
N ALA A 204 -5.19 -65.25 30.26
CA ALA A 204 -4.11 -66.18 30.61
C ALA A 204 -2.65 -65.77 30.32
N THR A 205 -2.01 -65.30 31.39
CA THR A 205 -0.83 -65.86 32.10
C THR A 205 0.46 -66.28 31.35
N VAL A 206 1.59 -66.08 32.05
CA VAL A 206 2.94 -66.71 31.93
C VAL A 206 3.89 -65.95 30.96
N ASP A 207 4.84 -65.15 31.44
CA ASP A 207 6.15 -65.41 32.12
C ASP A 207 7.34 -65.49 31.14
N THR A 208 8.48 -65.02 31.65
CA THR A 208 9.87 -65.13 31.21
C THR A 208 10.40 -64.22 30.09
N GLY A 209 11.44 -63.46 30.48
CA GLY A 209 12.71 -63.57 29.75
C GLY A 209 13.22 -62.34 29.03
N ALA A 210 14.17 -61.69 29.70
CA ALA A 210 15.43 -61.18 29.13
C ALA A 210 15.40 -60.10 28.02
N GLY A 211 15.98 -58.95 28.38
CA GLY A 211 17.20 -58.52 27.70
C GLY A 211 17.10 -57.30 26.80
N HIS A 212 18.00 -56.35 27.10
CA HIS A 212 18.64 -55.40 26.18
C HIS A 212 18.00 -54.02 26.01
N ALA A 213 18.45 -53.14 26.91
CA ALA A 213 19.00 -51.81 26.64
C ALA A 213 18.65 -51.14 25.31
N THR A 214 17.99 -49.98 25.39
CA THR A 214 18.06 -48.93 24.35
C THR A 214 18.09 -47.55 25.02
N PRO A 215 18.94 -46.61 24.58
CA PRO A 215 19.19 -45.36 25.28
C PRO A 215 18.04 -44.35 25.07
N GLN A 216 17.52 -43.81 26.17
CA GLN A 216 16.74 -42.58 26.17
C GLN A 216 17.67 -41.40 25.89
N GLN A 217 17.68 -40.90 24.65
CA GLN A 217 18.14 -39.52 24.38
C GLN A 217 16.92 -38.59 24.36
N LEU A 218 16.73 -37.98 25.53
CA LEU A 218 15.85 -36.86 25.83
C LEU A 218 16.25 -35.64 24.96
N LEU A 219 15.47 -35.35 23.91
CA LEU A 219 15.53 -34.05 23.23
C LEU A 219 14.92 -33.00 24.16
N ARG A 220 15.77 -32.33 24.96
CA ARG A 220 15.41 -31.12 25.70
C ARG A 220 15.11 -30.00 24.69
N PRO A 221 13.91 -29.40 24.70
CA PRO A 221 13.65 -28.20 23.92
C PRO A 221 14.48 -27.04 24.50
N THR A 222 15.30 -26.44 23.66
CA THR A 222 16.08 -25.24 23.95
C THR A 222 15.10 -24.11 24.28
N ARG A 223 15.00 -23.76 25.56
CA ARG A 223 14.20 -22.64 26.04
C ARG A 223 14.81 -21.36 25.45
N ILE A 224 14.21 -20.85 24.38
CA ILE A 224 14.53 -19.53 23.85
C ILE A 224 14.13 -18.54 24.94
N SER A 225 15.11 -18.06 25.70
CA SER A 225 14.94 -16.99 26.67
C SER A 225 14.38 -15.77 25.96
N ARG A 226 13.11 -15.43 26.28
CA ARG A 226 12.49 -14.18 25.84
C ARG A 226 13.44 -13.04 26.22
N PRO A 227 13.82 -12.15 25.28
CA PRO A 227 14.58 -10.96 25.63
C PRO A 227 13.79 -10.17 26.67
N ASP A 228 14.48 -9.85 27.76
CA ASP A 228 13.94 -9.19 28.94
C ASP A 228 13.27 -7.88 28.52
N ARG A 229 11.98 -7.72 28.81
CA ARG A 229 11.19 -6.54 28.37
C ARG A 229 11.85 -5.23 28.80
N GLU A 230 12.56 -5.26 29.92
CA GLU A 230 13.33 -4.12 30.43
C GLU A 230 14.45 -3.68 29.49
N GLN A 231 15.13 -4.60 28.81
CA GLN A 231 16.20 -4.23 27.86
C GLN A 231 15.63 -3.52 26.63
N LEU A 232 14.45 -3.94 26.17
CA LEU A 232 13.77 -3.30 25.04
C LEU A 232 13.29 -1.89 25.41
N GLU A 233 12.84 -1.70 26.65
CA GLU A 233 12.36 -0.41 27.15
C GLU A 233 13.52 0.58 27.35
N ARG A 234 14.64 0.12 27.93
CA ARG A 234 15.86 0.93 28.04
C ARG A 234 16.41 1.36 26.68
N GLN A 235 16.33 0.50 25.66
CA GLN A 235 16.72 0.88 24.29
C GLN A 235 15.76 1.90 23.67
N ARG A 236 14.46 1.80 23.92
CA ARG A 236 13.48 2.81 23.45
C ARG A 236 13.75 4.17 24.08
N LEU A 237 13.98 4.23 25.40
CA LEU A 237 14.23 5.48 26.10
C LEU A 237 15.52 6.17 25.63
N ARG A 238 16.59 5.43 25.34
CA ARG A 238 17.84 5.99 24.77
C ARG A 238 17.66 6.62 23.39
N ARG A 239 16.71 6.14 22.58
CA ARG A 239 16.45 6.69 21.24
C ARG A 239 15.60 7.97 21.26
N LEU A 240 14.92 8.27 22.37
CA LEU A 240 14.10 9.46 22.52
C LEU A 240 14.86 10.64 23.16
N ALA A 241 16.08 10.39 23.63
CA ALA A 241 16.94 11.38 24.28
C ALA A 241 17.99 12.02 23.34
N ILE A 242 17.83 11.84 22.02
CA ILE A 242 18.64 12.44 20.94
C ILE A 242 17.69 13.16 20.00
#